data_AF-Q9VVR4-F1
#
_entry.id   AF-Q9VVR4-F1
#
_cell.length_a   1.000
_cell.length_b   1.000
_cell.length_c   1.000
_cell.angle_alpha   90.00
_cell.angle_beta   90.00
_cell.angle_gamma   90.00
#
_symmetry.space_group_name_H-M   'P 1'
#
loop_
_entity.id
_entity.type
_entity.pdbx_description
1 polymer ?
#
loop_
_entity_poly.entity_id
_entity_poly.type
_entity_poly.pdbx_seq_one_letter_code
_entity_poly.pdbx_strand_id
1 'polypeptide(L)'
;MRWEFLPCLLLLISNNKIFGFKVPSINFEMLKDEGFEVSIPDEPGIQRVFYMFQIDDTCPALMDYITEAVNGSWVSKQKMSLQNNDKLQISMLVQFNEEIFEKSETRVIINTRLLTTKDSSSRGITFLTGEGECQAYLAPAQQAKRCKAAQTIVSNGRHTCQGELIFEDNFSEAQLNKTTWKHDIRQRMYHVEEELVAFDDAARNCFVKEGELHIVPTIATEVTDGSFKLGDRCTAVESPEQECNIAHGIFYSIKPPVFSAQIHTRNSFSFKFGKIVVRAKLPKGDWLFPYLMLQPVSTYAETHYAKQLRIAYARGNANLRTKQGDDISGNHLYGGGVVWHHGNAVQFLKDKISNSHYGDDFHNYTMIWQRDKITLMVDDEVYGELYDGLPFFNEKCFIIFGVTVGGFLNFDDSLLAKDVKPYKNREPRAALSFWQHRDAWAPTWGRHSAMVIDYVRVYAE
;
A
#
# COMPACT_ATOMS: atom_id res chain seq x y z
N MET A 1 50.01 51.11 74.08
CA MET A 1 48.55 51.16 73.90
C MET A 1 48.26 51.05 72.41
N ARG A 2 48.03 49.83 71.90
CA ARG A 2 47.53 49.59 70.54
C ARG A 2 46.47 48.50 70.67
N TRP A 3 45.21 48.92 70.60
CA TRP A 3 44.04 48.06 70.56
C TRP A 3 43.67 47.94 69.09
N GLU A 4 43.92 46.78 68.49
CA GLU A 4 43.32 46.42 67.21
C GLU A 4 42.16 45.48 67.52
N PHE A 5 40.96 46.03 67.38
CA PHE A 5 39.70 45.35 67.57
C PHE A 5 39.52 44.30 66.48
N LEU A 6 39.52 43.03 66.89
CA LEU A 6 39.03 41.92 66.09
C LEU A 6 37.50 42.09 65.93
N PRO A 7 36.95 42.19 64.70
CA PRO A 7 35.53 42.40 64.52
C PRO A 7 34.77 41.14 64.92
N CYS A 8 33.91 41.30 65.92
CA CYS A 8 33.03 40.29 66.44
C CYS A 8 32.04 39.84 65.35
N LEU A 9 32.02 38.53 65.16
CA LEU A 9 31.18 37.74 64.27
C LEU A 9 29.70 37.90 64.65
N LEU A 10 29.04 38.94 64.16
CA LEU A 10 27.58 39.03 64.16
C LEU A 10 27.06 38.22 62.96
N LEU A 11 26.97 36.90 63.14
CA LEU A 11 26.09 36.06 62.34
C LEU A 11 24.65 36.54 62.56
N LEU A 12 24.21 37.45 61.70
CA LEU A 12 22.80 37.61 61.39
C LEU A 12 22.34 36.28 60.81
N ILE A 13 21.78 35.43 61.66
CA ILE A 13 20.90 34.34 61.26
C ILE A 13 19.65 35.04 60.71
N SER A 14 19.76 35.60 59.50
CA SER A 14 18.59 35.81 58.67
C SER A 14 18.02 34.42 58.48
N ASN A 15 16.86 34.18 59.08
CA ASN A 15 15.94 33.14 58.67
C ASN A 15 15.68 33.33 57.17
N ASN A 16 16.60 32.87 56.33
CA ASN A 16 16.33 32.58 54.94
C ASN A 16 15.38 31.40 55.02
N LYS A 17 14.08 31.73 55.09
CA LYS A 17 13.02 30.89 54.55
C LYS A 17 13.60 30.31 53.28
N ILE A 18 13.84 29.00 53.28
CA ILE A 18 14.16 28.24 52.08
C ILE A 18 13.10 28.66 51.08
N PHE A 19 13.49 29.49 50.12
CA PHE A 19 12.64 29.85 49.00
C PHE A 19 12.45 28.52 48.26
N GLY A 20 11.31 27.86 48.47
CA GLY A 20 10.96 26.68 47.71
C GLY A 20 11.02 27.05 46.23
N PHE A 21 11.77 26.29 45.46
CA PHE A 21 11.89 26.50 44.02
C PHE A 21 10.49 26.54 43.40
N LYS A 22 10.28 27.50 42.49
CA LYS A 22 9.03 27.62 41.74
C LYS A 22 9.38 27.56 40.28
N VAL A 23 8.80 26.59 39.57
CA VAL A 23 8.96 26.50 38.12
C VAL A 23 8.51 27.82 37.47
N PRO A 24 9.39 28.48 36.69
CA PRO A 24 9.07 29.73 36.00
C PRO A 24 7.83 29.61 35.09
N SER A 25 7.28 30.75 34.68
CA SER A 25 6.24 30.77 33.63
C SER A 25 6.86 30.50 32.27
N ILE A 26 6.08 29.86 31.41
CA ILE A 26 6.52 29.45 30.08
C ILE A 26 6.60 30.68 29.17
N ASN A 27 7.74 30.89 28.54
CA ASN A 27 7.86 31.73 27.35
C ASN A 27 7.42 30.90 26.14
N PHE A 28 6.55 31.48 25.31
CA PHE A 28 6.02 30.81 24.12
C PHE A 28 6.20 31.74 22.92
N GLU A 29 6.72 31.21 21.84
CA GLU A 29 6.85 31.91 20.57
C GLU A 29 6.27 31.07 19.42
N MET A 30 5.37 31.69 18.62
CA MET A 30 4.97 31.11 17.34
C MET A 30 6.06 31.40 16.31
N LEU A 31 6.66 30.35 15.75
CA LEU A 31 7.61 30.47 14.65
C LEU A 31 6.80 30.46 13.34
N LYS A 32 6.75 31.59 12.62
CA LYS A 32 5.99 31.72 11.37
C LYS A 32 6.35 30.57 10.41
N ASP A 33 5.39 29.68 10.18
CA ASP A 33 5.47 28.48 9.33
C ASP A 33 6.46 27.37 9.79
N GLU A 34 7.22 27.57 10.86
CA GLU A 34 8.19 26.57 11.38
C GLU A 34 7.71 25.86 12.66
N GLY A 35 6.56 26.26 13.19
CA GLY A 35 5.91 25.65 14.35
C GLY A 35 5.94 26.56 15.57
N PHE A 36 6.32 26.04 16.74
CA PHE A 36 6.38 26.83 17.97
C PHE A 36 7.58 26.47 18.84
N GLU A 37 8.00 27.44 19.63
CA GLU A 37 9.04 27.31 20.64
C GLU A 37 8.44 27.56 22.03
N VAL A 38 8.82 26.72 22.99
CA VAL A 38 8.61 27.00 24.41
C VAL A 38 9.94 27.03 25.15
N SER A 39 10.02 27.89 26.15
CA SER A 39 11.19 27.95 27.02
C SER A 39 10.85 28.39 28.43
N ILE A 40 11.68 27.98 29.38
CA ILE A 40 11.77 28.58 30.71
C ILE A 40 13.19 29.11 30.90
N PRO A 41 13.38 30.24 31.63
CA PRO A 41 14.70 30.73 31.97
C PRO A 41 15.48 29.69 32.79
N ASP A 42 16.78 29.64 32.58
CA ASP A 42 17.67 28.84 33.41
C ASP A 42 17.85 29.48 34.79
N GLU A 43 17.85 28.64 35.83
CA GLU A 43 18.11 29.04 37.21
C GLU A 43 19.15 28.09 37.82
N PRO A 44 20.09 28.60 38.64
CA PRO A 44 21.08 27.75 39.29
C PRO A 44 20.41 26.62 40.09
N GLY A 45 20.66 25.38 39.66
CA GLY A 45 20.10 24.17 40.27
C GLY A 45 19.14 23.41 39.36
N ILE A 46 18.62 24.01 38.29
CA ILE A 46 17.90 23.25 37.26
C ILE A 46 18.91 22.33 36.54
N GLN A 47 18.58 21.04 36.45
CA GLN A 47 19.44 20.03 35.84
C GLN A 47 18.84 19.46 34.56
N ARG A 48 17.51 19.32 34.49
CA ARG A 48 16.78 18.76 33.35
C ARG A 48 15.37 19.30 33.31
N VAL A 49 14.82 19.44 32.10
CA VAL A 49 13.42 19.83 31.88
C VAL A 49 12.78 18.88 30.90
N PHE A 50 11.66 18.29 31.30
CA PHE A 50 10.83 17.48 30.44
C PHE A 50 9.56 18.25 30.09
N TYR A 51 9.27 18.40 28.80
CA TYR A 51 8.06 19.02 28.28
C TYR A 51 7.12 17.97 27.68
N MET A 52 5.83 18.14 27.90
CA MET A 52 4.76 17.39 27.26
C MET A 52 3.70 18.34 26.71
N PHE A 53 3.35 18.20 25.44
CA PHE A 53 2.40 19.04 24.72
C PHE A 53 1.21 18.21 24.24
N GLN A 54 0.00 18.60 24.62
CA GLN A 54 -1.24 18.05 24.11
C GLN A 54 -2.05 19.16 23.44
N ILE A 55 -2.56 18.88 22.24
CA ILE A 55 -3.39 19.84 21.49
C ILE A 55 -4.80 19.28 21.43
N ASP A 56 -5.77 20.08 21.84
CA ASP A 56 -7.19 19.73 21.86
C ASP A 56 -7.48 18.40 22.58
N ASP A 57 -6.67 18.10 23.61
CA ASP A 57 -6.75 16.86 24.37
C ASP A 57 -6.57 15.59 23.49
N THR A 58 -5.92 15.73 22.33
CA THR A 58 -5.65 14.64 21.38
C THR A 58 -4.31 13.95 21.66
N CYS A 59 -4.23 12.68 21.26
CA CYS A 59 -3.03 11.86 21.34
C CYS A 59 -2.56 11.47 19.93
N PRO A 60 -1.24 11.26 19.72
CA PRO A 60 -0.18 11.24 20.73
C PRO A 60 0.27 12.64 21.17
N ALA A 61 0.64 12.77 22.45
CA ALA A 61 1.28 13.98 22.95
C ALA A 61 2.71 14.10 22.40
N LEU A 62 3.18 15.33 22.14
CA LEU A 62 4.59 15.57 21.86
C LEU A 62 5.34 15.65 23.18
N MET A 63 6.53 15.07 23.22
CA MET A 63 7.36 14.98 24.41
C MET A 63 8.78 15.40 24.05
N ASP A 64 9.42 16.19 24.90
CA ASP A 64 10.79 16.63 24.71
C ASP A 64 11.55 16.61 26.02
N TYR A 65 12.76 16.04 26.02
CA TYR A 65 13.58 15.87 27.21
C TYR A 65 14.87 16.65 27.05
N ILE A 66 14.92 17.80 27.72
CA ILE A 66 16.01 18.75 27.62
C ILE A 66 17.00 18.47 28.76
N THR A 67 18.24 18.19 28.41
CA THR A 67 19.33 17.89 29.35
C THR A 67 20.28 19.07 29.54
N GLU A 68 20.16 20.13 28.73
CA GLU A 68 21.09 21.25 28.70
C GLU A 68 20.35 22.55 28.37
N ALA A 69 20.66 23.63 29.09
CA ALA A 69 20.17 24.97 28.75
C ALA A 69 20.97 25.58 27.58
N VAL A 70 20.28 26.27 26.68
CA VAL A 70 20.86 27.00 25.55
C VAL A 70 20.61 28.48 25.74
N ASN A 71 21.67 29.28 25.76
CA ASN A 71 21.60 30.75 25.94
C ASN A 71 20.80 31.18 27.19
N GLY A 72 20.96 30.45 28.31
CA GLY A 72 20.27 30.76 29.57
C GLY A 72 18.79 30.39 29.57
N SER A 73 18.35 29.48 28.70
CA SER A 73 16.96 28.99 28.66
C SER A 73 16.88 27.51 28.32
N TRP A 74 15.88 26.82 28.87
CA TRP A 74 15.57 25.42 28.58
C TRP A 74 14.55 25.36 27.46
N VAL A 75 15.03 25.21 26.22
CA VAL A 75 14.23 25.44 25.00
C VAL A 75 13.75 24.13 24.39
N SER A 76 12.46 24.06 24.01
CA SER A 76 11.90 23.00 23.16
C SER A 76 11.28 23.62 21.91
N LYS A 77 11.67 23.12 20.73
CA LYS A 77 11.18 23.56 19.42
C LYS A 77 10.37 22.46 18.76
N GLN A 78 9.10 22.74 18.47
CA GLN A 78 8.18 21.79 17.86
C GLN A 78 7.82 22.25 16.44
N LYS A 79 7.96 21.36 15.45
CA LYS A 79 7.73 21.66 14.02
C LYS A 79 6.26 21.66 13.59
N MET A 80 5.34 21.80 14.53
CA MET A 80 3.91 21.66 14.29
C MET A 80 3.25 23.02 14.29
N SER A 81 2.46 23.29 13.24
CA SER A 81 1.68 24.52 13.14
C SER A 81 0.43 24.41 14.00
N LEU A 82 0.18 25.43 14.82
CA LEU A 82 -1.02 25.55 15.63
C LEU A 82 -2.01 26.50 14.96
N GLN A 83 -3.29 26.14 14.95
CA GLN A 83 -4.35 26.91 14.33
C GLN A 83 -5.04 27.84 15.34
N ASN A 84 -5.86 28.74 14.80
CA ASN A 84 -6.69 29.60 15.62
C ASN A 84 -7.75 28.75 16.36
N ASN A 85 -7.93 29.02 17.64
CA ASN A 85 -8.75 28.31 18.63
C ASN A 85 -8.18 26.98 19.17
N ASP A 86 -6.99 26.55 18.75
CA ASP A 86 -6.36 25.36 19.32
C ASP A 86 -6.09 25.56 20.81
N LYS A 87 -6.36 24.51 21.59
CA LYS A 87 -6.04 24.42 23.01
C LYS A 87 -4.74 23.65 23.19
N LEU A 88 -3.67 24.35 23.56
CA LEU A 88 -2.37 23.76 23.89
C LEU A 88 -2.23 23.58 25.41
N GLN A 89 -2.18 22.34 25.87
CA GLN A 89 -1.78 22.00 27.23
C GLN A 89 -0.29 21.65 27.27
N ILE A 90 0.47 22.41 28.06
CA ILE A 90 1.90 22.24 28.26
C ILE A 90 2.10 21.75 29.69
N SER A 91 2.66 20.57 29.86
CA SER A 91 3.03 20.03 31.17
C SER A 91 4.54 19.88 31.25
N MET A 92 5.11 20.23 32.38
CA MET A 92 6.55 20.27 32.59
C MET A 92 6.92 19.53 33.86
N LEU A 93 8.02 18.78 33.78
CA LEU A 93 8.75 18.30 34.95
C LEU A 93 10.14 18.94 34.94
N VAL A 94 10.48 19.65 36.00
CA VAL A 94 11.77 20.33 36.18
C VAL A 94 12.51 19.65 37.30
N GLN A 95 13.65 19.05 36.99
CA GLN A 95 14.57 18.54 37.99
C GLN A 95 15.39 19.72 38.51
N PHE A 96 15.21 20.04 39.80
CA PHE A 96 15.95 21.08 40.50
C PHE A 96 16.70 20.44 41.67
N ASN A 97 18.03 20.36 41.57
CA ASN A 97 18.88 19.56 42.45
C ASN A 97 18.39 18.10 42.52
N GLU A 98 18.03 17.61 43.71
CA GLU A 98 17.56 16.24 43.95
C GLU A 98 16.03 16.12 43.93
N GLU A 99 15.32 17.22 43.69
CA GLU A 99 13.86 17.27 43.70
C GLU A 99 13.31 17.45 42.28
N ILE A 100 12.11 16.94 42.03
CA ILE A 100 11.39 17.14 40.78
C ILE A 100 10.17 17.99 41.06
N PHE A 101 9.99 19.04 40.28
CA PHE A 101 8.85 19.94 40.36
C PHE A 101 8.01 19.80 39.10
N GLU A 102 6.69 19.73 39.26
CA GLU A 102 5.74 19.76 38.17
C GLU A 102 5.08 21.14 38.04
N LYS A 103 4.75 21.50 36.80
CA LYS A 103 3.89 22.63 36.48
C LYS A 103 3.24 22.40 35.12
N SER A 104 1.98 22.77 35.00
CA SER A 104 1.25 22.80 33.74
C SER A 104 0.59 24.15 33.46
N GLU A 105 0.60 24.55 32.19
CA GLU A 105 -0.15 25.69 31.67
C GLU A 105 -1.05 25.23 30.51
N THR A 106 -2.24 25.80 30.39
CA THR A 106 -3.12 25.60 29.22
C THR A 106 -3.32 26.93 28.52
N ARG A 107 -2.98 26.99 27.23
CA ARG A 107 -3.09 28.18 26.40
C ARG A 107 -4.05 27.93 25.24
N VAL A 108 -4.84 28.93 24.89
CA VAL A 108 -5.70 28.92 23.72
C VAL A 108 -5.21 29.99 22.75
N ILE A 109 -5.14 29.64 21.47
CA ILE A 109 -4.68 30.55 20.42
C ILE A 109 -5.88 31.36 19.92
N ILE A 110 -5.80 32.69 19.98
CA ILE A 110 -6.82 33.60 19.44
C ILE A 110 -6.13 34.68 18.61
N ASN A 111 -6.40 34.73 17.31
CA ASN A 111 -5.89 35.71 16.36
C ASN A 111 -4.38 35.94 16.52
N THR A 112 -3.61 34.83 16.45
CA THR A 112 -2.14 34.78 16.64
C THR A 112 -1.61 35.24 18.00
N ARG A 113 -2.49 35.47 18.99
CA ARG A 113 -2.13 35.70 20.39
C ARG A 113 -2.44 34.46 21.22
N LEU A 114 -1.67 34.24 22.28
CA LEU A 114 -1.95 33.17 23.24
C LEU A 114 -2.62 33.75 24.48
N LEU A 115 -3.74 33.15 24.87
CA LEU A 115 -4.39 33.40 26.15
C LEU A 115 -4.15 32.21 27.08
N THR A 116 -3.51 32.46 28.21
CA THR A 116 -3.40 31.47 29.28
C THR A 116 -4.76 31.32 29.95
N THR A 117 -5.35 30.13 29.84
CA THR A 117 -6.66 29.80 30.42
C THR A 117 -6.54 29.08 31.76
N LYS A 118 -5.44 28.35 31.96
CA LYS A 118 -5.09 27.69 33.23
C LYS A 118 -3.59 27.79 33.45
N ASP A 119 -3.20 28.13 34.66
CA ASP A 119 -1.81 28.13 35.11
C ASP A 119 -1.79 27.46 36.49
N SER A 120 -1.16 26.29 36.57
CA SER A 120 -1.03 25.57 37.84
C SER A 120 0.14 26.14 38.65
N SER A 121 -0.01 26.20 39.97
CA SER A 121 1.13 26.47 40.85
C SER A 121 2.18 25.35 40.71
N SER A 122 3.46 25.72 40.70
CA SER A 122 4.54 24.74 40.81
C SER A 122 4.39 23.87 42.07
N ARG A 123 4.53 22.56 41.92
CA ARG A 123 4.45 21.57 43.01
C ARG A 123 5.67 20.68 43.01
N GLY A 124 6.29 20.48 44.17
CA GLY A 124 7.31 19.44 44.34
C GLY A 124 6.66 18.05 44.36
N ILE A 125 7.22 17.11 43.61
CA ILE A 125 6.83 15.71 43.65
C ILE A 125 7.56 15.07 44.83
N THR A 126 6.84 14.85 45.93
CA THR A 126 7.37 14.07 47.05
C THR A 126 7.05 12.60 46.84
N PHE A 127 8.08 11.78 46.72
CA PHE A 127 7.93 10.34 46.87
C PHE A 127 7.76 10.05 48.37
N LEU A 128 6.70 9.33 48.74
CA LEU A 128 6.64 8.72 50.07
C LEU A 128 7.87 7.82 50.17
N THR A 129 8.76 8.11 51.11
CA THR A 129 9.80 7.18 51.56
C THR A 129 9.10 6.01 52.26
N GLY A 130 8.49 5.14 51.45
CA GLY A 130 7.91 3.88 51.85
C GLY A 130 8.54 2.82 50.99
N GLU A 131 9.11 1.82 51.65
CA GLU A 131 9.77 0.64 51.09
C GLU A 131 8.95 0.03 49.95
N GLY A 132 9.22 0.47 48.74
CA GLY A 132 8.81 -0.18 47.52
C GLY A 132 10.06 -0.34 46.69
N GLU A 133 10.73 -1.47 46.81
CA GLU A 133 11.57 -1.92 45.71
C GLU A 133 10.66 -1.96 44.49
N CYS A 134 10.80 -0.99 43.60
CA CYS A 134 10.20 -1.09 42.28
C CYS A 134 10.92 -2.26 41.60
N GLN A 135 10.37 -3.46 41.72
CA GLN A 135 10.71 -4.55 40.83
C GLN A 135 10.22 -4.10 39.45
N ALA A 136 11.14 -3.57 38.65
CA ALA A 136 10.94 -3.46 37.24
C ALA A 136 10.74 -4.89 36.72
N TYR A 137 9.48 -5.28 36.54
CA TYR A 137 9.16 -6.35 35.62
C TYR A 137 9.53 -5.82 34.23
N LEU A 138 10.81 -5.93 33.90
CA LEU A 138 11.25 -5.93 32.53
C LEU A 138 10.51 -7.13 31.93
N ALA A 139 9.40 -6.86 31.24
CA ALA A 139 8.87 -7.84 30.30
C ALA A 139 10.11 -8.33 29.52
N PRO A 140 10.37 -9.65 29.49
CA PRO A 140 11.63 -10.19 29.00
C PRO A 140 11.92 -9.49 27.70
N ALA A 141 13.10 -8.86 27.60
CA ALA A 141 13.45 -8.02 26.47
C ALA A 141 13.07 -8.77 25.21
N GLN A 142 11.89 -8.47 24.65
CA GLN A 142 11.54 -8.89 23.32
C GLN A 142 12.59 -8.15 22.55
N GLN A 143 13.61 -8.89 22.13
CA GLN A 143 14.71 -8.43 21.33
C GLN A 143 14.08 -7.48 20.32
N ALA A 144 14.19 -6.17 20.58
CA ALA A 144 13.33 -5.22 19.89
C ALA A 144 13.69 -5.42 18.43
N LYS A 145 12.78 -6.01 17.65
CA LYS A 145 13.06 -6.32 16.24
C LYS A 145 13.50 -4.99 15.68
N ARG A 146 14.80 -4.89 15.36
CA ARG A 146 15.43 -3.61 15.04
C ARG A 146 14.78 -3.18 13.74
N CYS A 147 13.76 -2.31 13.85
CA CYS A 147 12.96 -1.88 12.72
C CYS A 147 13.84 -1.02 11.83
N LYS A 148 14.35 -1.61 10.75
CA LYS A 148 14.91 -0.82 9.65
C LYS A 148 13.72 -0.22 8.92
N ALA A 149 13.71 1.10 8.75
CA ALA A 149 12.66 1.76 7.99
C ALA A 149 12.64 1.21 6.56
N ALA A 150 11.46 0.79 6.11
CA ALA A 150 11.22 0.39 4.73
C ALA A 150 11.10 1.63 3.82
N GLN A 151 11.46 1.48 2.54
CA GLN A 151 11.09 2.43 1.48
C GLN A 151 9.62 2.29 1.04
N THR A 152 8.95 1.22 1.48
CA THR A 152 7.53 0.97 1.20
C THR A 152 6.61 2.09 1.69
N ILE A 153 5.65 2.47 0.84
CA ILE A 153 4.58 3.42 1.15
C ILE A 153 3.24 2.71 1.02
N VAL A 154 2.45 2.67 2.08
CA VAL A 154 1.14 2.01 2.15
C VAL A 154 -0.03 3.01 2.08
N SER A 155 -1.22 2.53 1.72
CA SER A 155 -2.44 3.35 1.56
C SER A 155 -2.83 4.14 2.81
N ASN A 156 -2.65 3.57 4.00
CA ASN A 156 -2.99 4.18 5.28
C ASN A 156 -1.90 5.13 5.84
N GLY A 157 -0.79 5.33 5.12
CA GLY A 157 0.29 6.24 5.53
C GLY A 157 1.11 5.79 6.74
N ARG A 158 0.90 4.57 7.23
CA ARG A 158 1.63 4.03 8.38
C ARG A 158 3.10 3.83 8.05
N HIS A 159 3.98 4.07 9.03
CA HIS A 159 5.37 3.64 8.96
C HIS A 159 5.48 2.10 9.00
N THR A 160 6.35 1.55 8.16
CA THR A 160 6.56 0.11 8.01
C THR A 160 8.03 -0.26 8.18
N CYS A 161 8.29 -1.43 8.75
CA CYS A 161 9.62 -1.99 8.90
C CYS A 161 9.98 -2.90 7.71
N GLN A 162 11.25 -2.93 7.30
CA GLN A 162 11.70 -3.88 6.28
C GLN A 162 11.39 -5.33 6.70
N GLY A 163 10.79 -6.11 5.80
CA GLY A 163 10.34 -7.48 6.03
C GLY A 163 8.98 -7.61 6.75
N GLU A 164 8.33 -6.50 7.08
CA GLU A 164 7.00 -6.52 7.72
C GLU A 164 5.92 -6.97 6.72
N LEU A 165 5.03 -7.88 7.12
CA LEU A 165 3.84 -8.26 6.35
C LEU A 165 2.81 -7.13 6.42
N ILE A 166 2.55 -6.47 5.29
CA ILE A 166 1.65 -5.31 5.20
C ILE A 166 0.28 -5.64 4.61
N PHE A 167 0.16 -6.78 3.92
CA PHE A 167 -1.09 -7.29 3.38
C PHE A 167 -1.00 -8.81 3.22
N GLU A 168 -2.08 -9.50 3.58
CA GLU A 168 -2.25 -10.93 3.37
C GLU A 168 -3.71 -11.23 3.06
N ASP A 169 -3.93 -12.10 2.09
CA ASP A 169 -5.20 -12.81 1.93
C ASP A 169 -4.88 -14.28 1.62
N ASN A 170 -5.41 -15.16 2.45
CA ASN A 170 -5.27 -16.62 2.37
C ASN A 170 -6.57 -17.30 1.94
N PHE A 171 -7.56 -16.51 1.50
CA PHE A 171 -8.87 -16.96 1.01
C PHE A 171 -9.50 -18.04 1.90
N SER A 172 -9.31 -17.95 3.23
CA SER A 172 -9.76 -18.97 4.17
C SER A 172 -11.25 -18.85 4.55
N GLU A 173 -11.87 -17.71 4.25
CA GLU A 173 -13.29 -17.50 4.46
C GLU A 173 -14.14 -18.24 3.41
N ALA A 174 -15.40 -18.54 3.73
CA ALA A 174 -16.28 -19.26 2.80
C ALA A 174 -16.65 -18.45 1.54
N GLN A 175 -16.41 -17.14 1.54
CA GLN A 175 -16.73 -16.21 0.45
C GLN A 175 -15.60 -15.20 0.30
N LEU A 176 -15.49 -14.60 -0.89
CA LEU A 176 -14.51 -13.54 -1.13
C LEU A 176 -14.78 -12.33 -0.22
N ASN A 177 -13.75 -11.85 0.46
CA ASN A 177 -13.84 -10.66 1.29
C ASN A 177 -14.09 -9.40 0.42
N LYS A 178 -15.36 -8.98 0.34
CA LYS A 178 -15.80 -7.83 -0.46
C LYS A 178 -15.34 -6.46 0.08
N THR A 179 -14.83 -6.41 1.31
CA THR A 179 -14.18 -5.18 1.84
C THR A 179 -12.77 -5.01 1.28
N THR A 180 -12.10 -6.14 0.97
CA THR A 180 -10.77 -6.17 0.37
C THR A 180 -10.83 -6.15 -1.14
N TRP A 181 -11.63 -7.05 -1.74
CA TRP A 181 -11.66 -7.27 -3.17
C TRP A 181 -12.95 -6.74 -3.78
N LYS A 182 -12.80 -5.87 -4.79
CA LYS A 182 -13.89 -5.43 -5.63
C LYS A 182 -13.86 -6.16 -6.96
N HIS A 183 -15.02 -6.55 -7.44
CA HIS A 183 -15.16 -7.06 -8.81
C HIS A 183 -15.19 -5.90 -9.78
N ASP A 184 -14.52 -6.11 -10.91
CA ASP A 184 -14.66 -5.28 -12.09
C ASP A 184 -15.71 -5.95 -13.00
N ILE A 185 -16.86 -5.29 -13.17
CA ILE A 185 -18.03 -5.80 -13.87
C ILE A 185 -18.23 -4.96 -15.14
N ARG A 186 -17.87 -5.55 -16.29
CA ARG A 186 -17.88 -4.89 -17.61
C ARG A 186 -17.64 -5.87 -18.73
N GLN A 187 -17.97 -5.50 -19.96
CA GLN A 187 -17.42 -6.16 -21.13
C GLN A 187 -16.17 -5.44 -21.65
N ARG A 188 -15.22 -6.17 -22.23
CA ARG A 188 -14.07 -5.57 -22.90
C ARG A 188 -14.42 -5.14 -24.33
N MET A 189 -13.71 -4.13 -24.82
CA MET A 189 -13.92 -3.57 -26.14
C MET A 189 -13.11 -4.32 -27.20
N TYR A 190 -13.81 -5.11 -28.01
CA TYR A 190 -13.21 -5.99 -29.02
C TYR A 190 -12.50 -5.29 -30.19
N HIS A 191 -12.53 -3.96 -30.28
CA HIS A 191 -11.86 -3.19 -31.34
C HIS A 191 -10.75 -2.28 -30.80
N VAL A 192 -10.55 -2.27 -29.48
CA VAL A 192 -9.53 -1.47 -28.80
C VAL A 192 -8.46 -2.39 -28.24
N GLU A 193 -8.87 -3.42 -27.49
CA GLU A 193 -7.97 -4.35 -26.79
C GLU A 193 -8.01 -5.77 -27.34
N GLU A 194 -9.09 -6.12 -28.04
CA GLU A 194 -9.38 -7.48 -28.53
C GLU A 194 -9.36 -8.55 -27.43
N GLU A 195 -9.66 -8.16 -26.18
CA GLU A 195 -9.97 -9.12 -25.14
C GLU A 195 -11.42 -9.58 -25.26
N LEU A 196 -11.63 -10.87 -25.46
CA LEU A 196 -12.89 -11.46 -25.92
C LEU A 196 -13.74 -11.95 -24.74
N VAL A 197 -13.85 -11.12 -23.70
CA VAL A 197 -14.42 -11.51 -22.41
C VAL A 197 -15.31 -10.41 -21.82
N ALA A 198 -16.33 -10.83 -21.07
CA ALA A 198 -16.98 -9.98 -20.08
C ALA A 198 -16.63 -10.44 -18.66
N PHE A 199 -16.22 -9.50 -17.82
CA PHE A 199 -15.99 -9.71 -16.41
C PHE A 199 -17.26 -9.49 -15.62
N ASP A 200 -17.56 -10.40 -14.71
CA ASP A 200 -18.75 -10.37 -13.85
C ASP A 200 -18.43 -10.92 -12.45
N ASP A 201 -19.29 -10.64 -11.47
CA ASP A 201 -19.19 -11.16 -10.09
C ASP A 201 -19.98 -12.46 -9.87
N ALA A 202 -20.33 -13.16 -10.95
CA ALA A 202 -21.07 -14.41 -10.88
C ALA A 202 -20.26 -15.48 -10.13
N ALA A 203 -20.90 -16.16 -9.17
CA ALA A 203 -20.28 -17.19 -8.33
C ALA A 203 -19.71 -18.40 -9.11
N ARG A 204 -20.05 -18.56 -10.39
CA ARG A 204 -19.44 -19.56 -11.28
C ARG A 204 -18.09 -19.12 -11.85
N ASN A 205 -17.81 -17.82 -11.85
CA ASN A 205 -16.63 -17.18 -12.44
C ASN A 205 -15.63 -16.73 -11.38
N CYS A 206 -16.09 -16.35 -10.18
CA CYS A 206 -15.23 -16.03 -9.04
C CYS A 206 -15.83 -16.58 -7.75
N PHE A 207 -15.09 -17.45 -7.07
CA PHE A 207 -15.52 -18.01 -5.79
C PHE A 207 -14.33 -18.46 -4.95
N VAL A 208 -14.54 -18.55 -3.65
CA VAL A 208 -13.58 -19.14 -2.72
C VAL A 208 -14.03 -20.55 -2.38
N LYS A 209 -13.11 -21.52 -2.42
CA LYS A 209 -13.38 -22.91 -2.08
C LYS A 209 -12.13 -23.52 -1.46
N GLU A 210 -12.29 -24.20 -0.33
CA GLU A 210 -11.20 -24.96 0.33
C GLU A 210 -9.94 -24.13 0.65
N GLY A 211 -10.10 -22.82 0.92
CA GLY A 211 -8.97 -21.93 1.19
C GLY A 211 -8.35 -21.30 -0.06
N GLU A 212 -8.94 -21.51 -1.24
CA GLU A 212 -8.41 -21.06 -2.52
C GLU A 212 -9.40 -20.16 -3.24
N LEU A 213 -8.90 -19.08 -3.85
CA LEU A 213 -9.64 -18.27 -4.80
C LEU A 213 -9.59 -18.93 -6.18
N HIS A 214 -10.76 -19.20 -6.74
CA HIS A 214 -10.92 -19.70 -8.10
C HIS A 214 -11.46 -18.60 -9.02
N ILE A 215 -10.74 -18.32 -10.11
CA ILE A 215 -11.20 -17.46 -11.21
C ILE A 215 -11.35 -18.35 -12.44
N VAL A 216 -12.60 -18.55 -12.87
CA VAL A 216 -12.97 -19.55 -13.86
C VAL A 216 -13.56 -18.88 -15.10
N PRO A 217 -12.87 -18.95 -16.27
CA PRO A 217 -13.48 -18.54 -17.53
C PRO A 217 -14.54 -19.56 -17.95
N THR A 218 -15.69 -19.07 -18.37
CA THR A 218 -16.83 -19.88 -18.82
C THR A 218 -17.26 -19.45 -20.22
N ILE A 219 -17.38 -20.41 -21.12
CA ILE A 219 -17.87 -20.20 -22.48
C ILE A 219 -19.37 -19.86 -22.42
N ALA A 220 -19.79 -18.85 -23.17
CA ALA A 220 -21.21 -18.53 -23.30
C ALA A 220 -21.98 -19.71 -23.93
N THR A 221 -23.25 -19.88 -23.56
CA THR A 221 -24.10 -20.90 -24.17
C THR A 221 -24.58 -20.48 -25.57
N GLU A 222 -24.82 -19.19 -25.75
CA GLU A 222 -25.27 -18.60 -27.00
C GLU A 222 -24.74 -17.17 -27.13
N VAL A 223 -24.36 -16.81 -28.36
CA VAL A 223 -23.96 -15.44 -28.71
C VAL A 223 -24.86 -14.91 -29.84
N THR A 224 -26.16 -14.90 -29.59
CA THR A 224 -27.13 -14.30 -30.52
C THR A 224 -26.90 -12.80 -30.64
N ASP A 225 -27.29 -12.25 -31.80
CA ASP A 225 -27.51 -10.80 -31.93
C ASP A 225 -28.54 -10.38 -30.88
N GLY A 226 -28.19 -9.39 -30.08
CA GLY A 226 -29.01 -8.91 -28.99
C GLY A 226 -28.23 -8.05 -28.02
N SER A 227 -28.93 -7.14 -27.36
CA SER A 227 -28.30 -6.26 -26.37
C SER A 227 -27.81 -7.05 -25.16
N PHE A 228 -26.56 -6.84 -24.76
CA PHE A 228 -26.03 -7.22 -23.45
C PHE A 228 -26.05 -5.97 -22.57
N LYS A 229 -26.63 -6.05 -21.37
CA LYS A 229 -26.73 -4.93 -20.43
C LYS A 229 -26.35 -5.40 -19.04
N LEU A 230 -25.35 -4.77 -18.45
CA LEU A 230 -24.94 -5.00 -17.06
C LEU A 230 -25.76 -4.17 -16.07
N GLY A 231 -26.37 -3.08 -16.53
CA GLY A 231 -27.16 -2.17 -15.71
C GLY A 231 -26.32 -1.52 -14.60
N ASP A 232 -26.93 -1.27 -13.45
CA ASP A 232 -26.32 -0.58 -12.30
C ASP A 232 -25.14 -1.36 -11.66
N ARG A 233 -24.95 -2.63 -12.06
CA ARG A 233 -23.82 -3.44 -11.61
C ARG A 233 -22.51 -3.08 -12.32
N CYS A 234 -22.58 -2.42 -13.47
CA CYS A 234 -21.39 -2.09 -14.23
C CYS A 234 -20.46 -1.16 -13.45
N THR A 235 -19.16 -1.44 -13.49
CA THR A 235 -18.14 -0.66 -12.78
C THR A 235 -17.26 0.21 -13.68
N ALA A 236 -17.50 0.20 -14.99
CA ALA A 236 -16.72 1.00 -15.94
C ALA A 236 -16.90 2.50 -15.69
N VAL A 237 -15.80 3.24 -15.57
CA VAL A 237 -15.79 4.69 -15.38
C VAL A 237 -15.43 5.45 -16.66
N GLU A 238 -14.48 4.94 -17.45
CA GLU A 238 -13.95 5.66 -18.62
C GLU A 238 -14.88 5.62 -19.84
N SER A 239 -15.41 4.44 -20.19
CA SER A 239 -16.26 4.25 -21.37
C SER A 239 -17.55 3.46 -21.05
N PRO A 240 -18.38 3.90 -20.07
CA PRO A 240 -19.54 3.14 -19.60
C PRO A 240 -20.58 2.85 -20.69
N GLU A 241 -20.72 3.73 -21.68
CA GLU A 241 -21.62 3.55 -22.81
C GLU A 241 -21.23 2.36 -23.71
N GLN A 242 -19.95 2.01 -23.75
CA GLN A 242 -19.40 0.89 -24.52
C GLN A 242 -19.18 -0.35 -23.65
N GLU A 243 -18.74 -0.19 -22.41
CA GLU A 243 -18.35 -1.30 -21.53
C GLU A 243 -19.51 -1.87 -20.70
N CYS A 244 -20.56 -1.07 -20.44
CA CYS A 244 -21.73 -1.52 -19.68
C CYS A 244 -22.87 -2.08 -20.54
N ASN A 245 -22.90 -1.69 -21.82
CA ASN A 245 -23.99 -2.02 -22.74
C ASN A 245 -23.46 -2.32 -24.15
N ILE A 246 -23.96 -3.40 -24.76
CA ILE A 246 -23.89 -3.58 -26.21
C ILE A 246 -25.21 -3.08 -26.80
N ALA A 247 -25.17 -1.97 -27.53
CA ALA A 247 -26.33 -1.48 -28.26
C ALA A 247 -26.67 -2.40 -29.45
N HIS A 248 -27.96 -2.57 -29.73
CA HIS A 248 -28.44 -3.17 -30.98
C HIS A 248 -27.88 -2.36 -32.17
N GLY A 249 -27.33 -3.02 -33.20
CA GLY A 249 -27.21 -2.41 -34.53
C GLY A 249 -25.82 -2.26 -35.15
N ILE A 250 -24.74 -2.76 -34.56
CA ILE A 250 -23.52 -3.04 -35.34
C ILE A 250 -23.60 -4.50 -35.77
N PHE A 251 -23.85 -4.77 -37.05
CA PHE A 251 -24.11 -6.10 -37.65
C PHE A 251 -23.09 -7.21 -37.33
N TYR A 252 -22.00 -6.90 -36.65
CA TYR A 252 -20.91 -7.80 -36.27
C TYR A 252 -20.79 -8.04 -34.76
N SER A 253 -21.57 -7.31 -33.95
CA SER A 253 -21.52 -7.38 -32.50
C SER A 253 -22.35 -8.55 -31.99
N ILE A 254 -21.66 -9.55 -31.46
CA ILE A 254 -22.27 -10.64 -30.70
C ILE A 254 -22.23 -10.33 -29.21
N LYS A 255 -23.07 -11.00 -28.42
CA LYS A 255 -22.87 -11.07 -26.96
C LYS A 255 -21.47 -11.62 -26.64
N PRO A 256 -20.93 -11.31 -25.45
CA PRO A 256 -19.62 -11.80 -25.07
C PRO A 256 -19.52 -13.32 -25.19
N PRO A 257 -18.54 -13.86 -25.94
CA PRO A 257 -18.39 -15.30 -26.12
C PRO A 257 -17.88 -16.01 -24.87
N VAL A 258 -17.32 -15.25 -23.93
CA VAL A 258 -16.75 -15.74 -22.68
C VAL A 258 -17.12 -14.81 -21.54
N PHE A 259 -17.43 -15.40 -20.39
CA PHE A 259 -17.55 -14.72 -19.12
C PHE A 259 -16.41 -15.16 -18.20
N SER A 260 -15.85 -14.23 -17.44
CA SER A 260 -14.80 -14.50 -16.47
C SER A 260 -14.94 -13.52 -15.29
N ALA A 261 -13.93 -13.42 -14.44
CA ALA A 261 -13.87 -12.42 -13.39
C ALA A 261 -12.52 -11.71 -13.36
N GLN A 262 -12.59 -10.45 -12.93
CA GLN A 262 -11.45 -9.62 -12.56
C GLN A 262 -11.78 -8.99 -11.21
N ILE A 263 -10.84 -9.04 -10.28
CA ILE A 263 -10.95 -8.47 -8.95
C ILE A 263 -9.73 -7.61 -8.61
N HIS A 264 -9.92 -6.60 -7.76
CA HIS A 264 -8.85 -5.67 -7.42
C HIS A 264 -8.96 -5.06 -6.02
N THR A 265 -7.82 -4.58 -5.49
CA THR A 265 -7.72 -3.96 -4.14
C THR A 265 -7.72 -2.43 -4.13
N ARG A 266 -7.98 -1.77 -5.27
CA ARG A 266 -7.81 -0.30 -5.46
C ARG A 266 -8.24 0.58 -4.28
N ASN A 267 -9.40 0.30 -3.68
CA ASN A 267 -9.95 1.12 -2.59
C ASN A 267 -9.59 0.64 -1.18
N SER A 268 -9.08 -0.59 -1.05
CA SER A 268 -8.79 -1.23 0.24
C SER A 268 -7.30 -1.25 0.54
N PHE A 269 -6.48 -1.61 -0.45
CA PHE A 269 -5.05 -1.78 -0.31
C PHE A 269 -4.30 -1.36 -1.58
N SER A 270 -3.33 -0.47 -1.38
CA SER A 270 -2.34 -0.10 -2.38
C SER A 270 -1.00 0.18 -1.70
N PHE A 271 0.09 -0.10 -2.41
CA PHE A 271 1.44 0.07 -1.91
C PHE A 271 2.37 0.55 -3.02
N LYS A 272 3.47 1.19 -2.62
CA LYS A 272 4.57 1.55 -3.51
C LYS A 272 5.84 0.97 -2.91
N PHE A 273 6.58 0.22 -3.71
CA PHE A 273 7.74 -0.57 -3.31
C PHE A 273 7.41 -1.64 -2.26
N GLY A 274 7.87 -2.86 -2.47
CA GLY A 274 7.60 -3.99 -1.61
C GLY A 274 7.79 -5.32 -2.33
N LYS A 275 7.74 -6.41 -1.57
CA LYS A 275 7.79 -7.77 -2.07
C LYS A 275 6.39 -8.35 -2.08
N ILE A 276 5.81 -8.57 -3.26
CA ILE A 276 4.57 -9.33 -3.41
C ILE A 276 4.88 -10.77 -3.78
N VAL A 277 4.25 -11.71 -3.08
CA VAL A 277 4.29 -13.15 -3.33
C VAL A 277 2.87 -13.63 -3.56
N VAL A 278 2.62 -14.23 -4.72
CA VAL A 278 1.34 -14.85 -5.06
C VAL A 278 1.58 -16.33 -5.28
N ARG A 279 0.94 -17.19 -4.48
CA ARG A 279 0.98 -18.64 -4.69
C ARG A 279 -0.23 -19.05 -5.52
N ALA A 280 0.00 -19.46 -6.76
CA ALA A 280 -1.08 -19.74 -7.69
C ALA A 280 -0.78 -20.88 -8.68
N LYS A 281 -1.83 -21.47 -9.23
CA LYS A 281 -1.83 -22.23 -10.48
C LYS A 281 -2.35 -21.35 -11.60
N LEU A 282 -1.58 -21.19 -12.67
CA LEU A 282 -2.02 -20.42 -13.83
C LEU A 282 -3.06 -21.21 -14.64
N PRO A 283 -3.95 -20.54 -15.40
CA PRO A 283 -5.00 -21.21 -16.15
C PRO A 283 -4.43 -21.96 -17.36
N LYS A 284 -5.04 -23.10 -17.70
CA LYS A 284 -4.75 -23.90 -18.90
C LYS A 284 -5.92 -23.89 -19.88
N GLY A 285 -5.63 -23.69 -21.15
CA GLY A 285 -6.60 -23.59 -22.23
C GLY A 285 -6.16 -22.56 -23.26
N ASP A 286 -6.50 -22.82 -24.52
CA ASP A 286 -6.12 -21.95 -25.61
C ASP A 286 -6.71 -20.56 -25.44
N TRP A 287 -5.86 -19.55 -25.68
CA TRP A 287 -6.21 -18.12 -25.64
C TRP A 287 -6.51 -17.55 -24.25
N LEU A 288 -6.35 -18.34 -23.18
CA LEU A 288 -6.45 -17.82 -21.81
C LEU A 288 -5.19 -17.04 -21.43
N PHE A 289 -5.38 -15.94 -20.70
CA PHE A 289 -4.28 -15.13 -20.19
C PHE A 289 -4.56 -14.70 -18.74
N PRO A 290 -3.67 -15.01 -17.78
CA PRO A 290 -3.86 -14.62 -16.39
C PRO A 290 -3.45 -13.17 -16.16
N TYR A 291 -4.23 -12.49 -15.32
CA TYR A 291 -3.81 -11.25 -14.68
C TYR A 291 -3.33 -11.57 -13.29
N LEU A 292 -2.02 -11.48 -13.08
CA LEU A 292 -1.38 -11.33 -11.78
C LEU A 292 -0.53 -10.05 -11.86
N MET A 293 -1.14 -8.90 -11.58
CA MET A 293 -0.50 -7.61 -11.86
C MET A 293 -0.80 -6.55 -10.83
N LEU A 294 0.03 -5.51 -10.83
CA LEU A 294 -0.19 -4.27 -10.11
C LEU A 294 -0.47 -3.14 -11.09
N GLN A 295 -1.35 -2.24 -10.69
CA GLN A 295 -1.72 -1.08 -11.50
C GLN A 295 -1.72 0.21 -10.67
N PRO A 296 -1.24 1.35 -11.21
CA PRO A 296 -1.21 2.62 -10.50
C PRO A 296 -2.58 3.09 -10.00
N VAL A 297 -2.64 3.67 -8.80
CA VAL A 297 -3.90 4.17 -8.22
C VAL A 297 -4.49 5.37 -8.98
N SER A 298 -3.68 6.09 -9.75
CA SER A 298 -4.12 7.17 -10.66
C SER A 298 -5.03 6.68 -11.78
N THR A 299 -5.03 5.38 -12.09
CA THR A 299 -5.90 4.76 -13.09
C THR A 299 -6.99 3.92 -12.41
N TYR A 300 -7.99 3.51 -13.19
CA TYR A 300 -9.03 2.58 -12.75
C TYR A 300 -8.73 1.17 -13.29
N ALA A 301 -9.23 0.11 -12.65
CA ALA A 301 -8.96 -1.27 -13.08
C ALA A 301 -9.33 -1.51 -14.55
N GLU A 302 -10.19 -0.66 -15.11
CA GLU A 302 -10.63 -0.64 -16.48
C GLU A 302 -9.78 0.11 -17.49
N THR A 303 -8.91 1.02 -17.03
CA THR A 303 -8.12 1.88 -17.91
C THR A 303 -7.31 1.04 -18.92
N HIS A 304 -7.66 1.14 -20.20
CA HIS A 304 -7.16 0.25 -21.25
C HIS A 304 -5.64 0.29 -21.43
N TYR A 305 -5.08 1.50 -21.36
CA TYR A 305 -3.66 1.75 -21.55
C TYR A 305 -2.96 2.08 -20.24
N ALA A 306 -3.44 1.49 -19.13
CA ALA A 306 -2.78 1.64 -17.84
C ALA A 306 -1.39 1.01 -17.88
N LYS A 307 -0.44 1.64 -17.20
CA LYS A 307 0.85 1.03 -16.90
C LYS A 307 0.62 -0.20 -16.00
N GLN A 308 1.33 -1.28 -16.26
CA GLN A 308 1.14 -2.54 -15.53
C GLN A 308 2.50 -3.04 -15.03
N LEU A 309 2.57 -3.44 -13.77
CA LEU A 309 3.60 -4.36 -13.30
C LEU A 309 3.03 -5.76 -13.32
N ARG A 310 3.44 -6.59 -14.27
CA ARG A 310 3.01 -7.98 -14.39
C ARG A 310 3.89 -8.83 -13.49
N ILE A 311 3.35 -9.31 -12.37
CA ILE A 311 4.06 -10.12 -11.37
C ILE A 311 4.58 -11.39 -12.05
N ALA A 312 3.66 -12.11 -12.69
CA ALA A 312 3.95 -13.28 -13.48
C ALA A 312 2.80 -13.55 -14.46
N TYR A 313 3.11 -14.06 -15.64
CA TYR A 313 2.12 -14.66 -16.53
C TYR A 313 2.75 -15.74 -17.41
N ALA A 314 1.94 -16.71 -17.77
CA ALA A 314 2.18 -17.64 -18.85
C ALA A 314 0.85 -17.79 -19.60
N ARG A 315 0.89 -17.98 -20.93
CA ARG A 315 -0.35 -18.16 -21.70
C ARG A 315 -0.94 -19.53 -21.38
N GLY A 316 -2.26 -19.70 -21.47
CA GLY A 316 -2.88 -20.98 -21.12
C GLY A 316 -2.66 -22.09 -22.15
N ASN A 317 -2.15 -21.79 -23.35
CA ASN A 317 -1.94 -22.77 -24.40
C ASN A 317 -0.94 -23.85 -23.95
N ALA A 318 -1.28 -25.12 -24.16
CA ALA A 318 -0.38 -26.24 -23.89
C ALA A 318 0.83 -26.28 -24.85
N ASN A 319 0.64 -25.82 -26.09
CA ASN A 319 1.69 -25.65 -27.09
C ASN A 319 1.36 -24.42 -27.93
N LEU A 320 2.29 -23.46 -27.97
CA LEU A 320 2.16 -22.26 -28.78
C LEU A 320 3.56 -21.78 -29.13
N ARG A 321 3.80 -21.52 -30.42
CA ARG A 321 5.12 -21.14 -30.92
C ARG A 321 5.05 -19.89 -31.79
N THR A 322 6.12 -19.12 -31.79
CA THR A 322 6.31 -17.98 -32.70
C THR A 322 6.49 -18.47 -34.14
N LYS A 323 6.46 -17.55 -35.11
CA LYS A 323 6.84 -17.82 -36.51
C LYS A 323 8.24 -18.42 -36.65
N GLN A 324 9.14 -18.10 -35.71
CA GLN A 324 10.51 -18.59 -35.65
C GLN A 324 10.63 -19.94 -34.93
N GLY A 325 9.54 -20.42 -34.32
CA GLY A 325 9.50 -21.71 -33.62
C GLY A 325 9.80 -21.63 -32.13
N ASP A 326 10.01 -20.43 -31.58
CA ASP A 326 10.25 -20.23 -30.13
C ASP A 326 8.98 -20.57 -29.35
N ASP A 327 9.13 -21.28 -28.24
CA ASP A 327 8.03 -21.62 -27.35
C ASP A 327 7.54 -20.35 -26.63
N ILE A 328 6.24 -20.09 -26.68
CA ILE A 328 5.56 -19.00 -25.95
C ILE A 328 4.30 -19.52 -25.25
N SER A 329 4.21 -20.84 -25.05
CA SER A 329 3.10 -21.54 -24.39
C SER A 329 3.07 -21.28 -22.88
N GLY A 330 2.23 -22.03 -22.17
CA GLY A 330 2.19 -22.02 -20.72
C GLY A 330 3.41 -22.61 -20.02
N ASN A 331 4.38 -23.13 -20.78
CA ASN A 331 5.70 -23.52 -20.26
C ASN A 331 6.66 -22.32 -20.16
N HIS A 332 6.28 -21.17 -20.71
CA HIS A 332 7.12 -19.98 -20.76
C HIS A 332 6.54 -18.89 -19.84
N LEU A 333 7.22 -18.65 -18.73
CA LEU A 333 6.89 -17.60 -17.77
C LEU A 333 7.46 -16.27 -18.19
N TYR A 334 6.71 -15.21 -17.94
CA TYR A 334 7.13 -13.83 -18.11
C TYR A 334 6.77 -13.01 -16.87
N GLY A 335 7.53 -11.96 -16.59
CA GLY A 335 7.17 -10.91 -15.63
C GLY A 335 7.89 -9.61 -15.94
N GLY A 336 7.44 -8.51 -15.35
CA GLY A 336 8.08 -7.19 -15.53
C GLY A 336 7.07 -6.05 -15.63
N GLY A 337 7.32 -5.08 -16.52
CA GLY A 337 6.53 -3.87 -16.67
C GLY A 337 6.04 -3.64 -18.10
N VAL A 338 4.84 -3.08 -18.23
CA VAL A 338 4.27 -2.60 -19.51
C VAL A 338 3.92 -1.13 -19.35
N VAL A 339 4.38 -0.30 -20.29
CA VAL A 339 4.09 1.14 -20.36
C VAL A 339 3.50 1.44 -21.72
N TRP A 340 2.45 2.27 -21.76
CA TRP A 340 1.77 2.62 -22.99
C TRP A 340 2.09 4.04 -23.44
N HIS A 341 2.27 4.21 -24.75
CA HIS A 341 2.43 5.50 -25.41
C HIS A 341 1.54 5.56 -26.65
N HIS A 342 0.47 6.37 -26.59
CA HIS A 342 -0.48 6.54 -27.70
C HIS A 342 -0.97 5.20 -28.29
N GLY A 343 -1.38 4.26 -27.43
CA GLY A 343 -1.87 2.93 -27.83
C GLY A 343 -0.77 1.91 -28.20
N ASN A 344 0.50 2.28 -28.16
CA ASN A 344 1.63 1.36 -28.36
C ASN A 344 2.24 0.96 -27.02
N ALA A 345 2.40 -0.35 -26.79
CA ALA A 345 3.04 -0.87 -25.59
C ALA A 345 4.55 -0.95 -25.76
N VAL A 346 5.27 -0.45 -24.75
CA VAL A 346 6.68 -0.75 -24.50
C VAL A 346 6.74 -1.75 -23.35
N GLN A 347 7.34 -2.91 -23.60
CA GLN A 347 7.39 -4.02 -22.66
C GLN A 347 8.81 -4.17 -22.13
N PHE A 348 8.95 -4.09 -20.80
CA PHE A 348 10.17 -4.42 -20.07
C PHE A 348 9.91 -5.76 -19.40
N LEU A 349 10.25 -6.86 -20.08
CA LEU A 349 9.94 -8.20 -19.61
C LEU A 349 11.21 -9.02 -19.42
N LYS A 350 11.13 -9.95 -18.47
CA LYS A 350 12.05 -11.06 -18.28
C LYS A 350 11.26 -12.35 -18.33
N ASP A 351 11.95 -13.43 -18.61
CA ASP A 351 11.31 -14.70 -18.92
C ASP A 351 12.11 -15.90 -18.41
N LYS A 352 11.39 -17.03 -18.25
CA LYS A 352 11.93 -18.34 -17.87
C LYS A 352 11.15 -19.43 -18.56
N ILE A 353 11.84 -20.33 -19.23
CA ILE A 353 11.25 -21.52 -19.83
C ILE A 353 11.35 -22.68 -18.84
N SER A 354 10.26 -23.44 -18.73
CA SER A 354 10.16 -24.69 -17.97
C SER A 354 9.87 -25.86 -18.92
N ASN A 355 10.07 -27.09 -18.42
CA ASN A 355 9.65 -28.31 -19.11
C ASN A 355 8.17 -28.64 -18.87
N SER A 356 7.54 -28.01 -17.88
CA SER A 356 6.13 -28.20 -17.51
C SER A 356 5.35 -26.90 -17.61
N HIS A 357 4.03 -27.01 -17.72
CA HIS A 357 3.16 -25.85 -17.80
C HIS A 357 3.00 -25.25 -16.41
N TYR A 358 3.08 -23.93 -16.29
CA TYR A 358 2.87 -23.20 -15.02
C TYR A 358 1.44 -23.26 -14.45
N GLY A 359 0.59 -24.09 -15.05
CA GLY A 359 -0.78 -24.39 -14.59
C GLY A 359 -0.94 -25.83 -14.10
N ASP A 360 0.12 -26.65 -14.21
CA ASP A 360 0.12 -28.03 -13.74
C ASP A 360 0.12 -28.07 -12.21
N ASP A 361 0.95 -27.24 -11.57
CA ASP A 361 1.15 -27.18 -10.12
C ASP A 361 1.09 -25.74 -9.60
N PHE A 362 1.06 -25.61 -8.27
CA PHE A 362 1.16 -24.31 -7.60
C PHE A 362 2.61 -23.85 -7.55
N HIS A 363 2.82 -22.59 -7.90
CA HIS A 363 4.12 -21.93 -7.82
C HIS A 363 4.03 -20.63 -7.02
N ASN A 364 5.13 -20.24 -6.40
CA ASN A 364 5.29 -18.96 -5.73
C ASN A 364 5.84 -17.92 -6.71
N TYR A 365 4.97 -17.07 -7.24
CA TYR A 365 5.36 -15.94 -8.10
C TYR A 365 5.69 -14.73 -7.25
N THR A 366 6.93 -14.25 -7.34
CA THR A 366 7.40 -13.14 -6.52
C THR A 366 7.87 -11.99 -7.39
N MET A 367 7.43 -10.78 -7.04
CA MET A 367 8.00 -9.53 -7.53
C MET A 367 8.48 -8.71 -6.34
N ILE A 368 9.79 -8.46 -6.28
CA ILE A 368 10.39 -7.51 -5.35
C ILE A 368 10.56 -6.19 -6.09
N TRP A 369 9.67 -5.25 -5.82
CA TRP A 369 9.67 -3.93 -6.45
C TRP A 369 10.35 -2.93 -5.52
N GLN A 370 11.52 -2.44 -5.93
CA GLN A 370 12.31 -1.43 -5.21
C GLN A 370 12.45 -0.18 -6.09
N ARG A 371 12.99 0.89 -5.52
CA ARG A 371 13.21 2.15 -6.26
C ARG A 371 14.16 2.01 -7.44
N ASP A 372 15.19 1.20 -7.29
CA ASP A 372 16.34 1.08 -8.20
C ASP A 372 16.32 -0.20 -9.04
N LYS A 373 15.49 -1.18 -8.67
CA LYS A 373 15.25 -2.39 -9.47
C LYS A 373 13.93 -3.09 -9.18
N ILE A 374 13.52 -3.96 -10.09
CA ILE A 374 12.53 -5.00 -9.84
C ILE A 374 13.22 -6.35 -9.99
N THR A 375 13.11 -7.22 -8.98
CA THR A 375 13.57 -8.62 -9.05
C THR A 375 12.36 -9.55 -9.17
N LEU A 376 12.41 -10.46 -10.13
CA LEU A 376 11.37 -11.44 -10.42
C LEU A 376 11.85 -12.84 -10.07
N MET A 377 11.00 -13.57 -9.34
CA MET A 377 11.32 -14.92 -8.90
C MET A 377 10.13 -15.86 -9.09
N VAL A 378 10.43 -17.13 -9.29
CA VAL A 378 9.47 -18.24 -9.20
C VAL A 378 10.09 -19.32 -8.32
N ASP A 379 9.34 -19.77 -7.31
CA ASP A 379 9.79 -20.80 -6.34
C ASP A 379 11.17 -20.50 -5.74
N ASP A 380 11.33 -19.27 -5.24
CA ASP A 380 12.55 -18.75 -4.63
C ASP A 380 13.78 -18.65 -5.57
N GLU A 381 13.63 -18.96 -6.86
CA GLU A 381 14.66 -18.77 -7.87
C GLU A 381 14.44 -17.46 -8.64
N VAL A 382 15.45 -16.58 -8.63
CA VAL A 382 15.48 -15.38 -9.46
C VAL A 382 15.60 -15.78 -10.93
N TYR A 383 14.72 -15.25 -11.78
CA TYR A 383 14.82 -15.44 -13.23
C TYR A 383 15.00 -14.13 -14.00
N GLY A 384 14.84 -12.99 -13.34
CA GLY A 384 15.00 -11.71 -14.00
C GLY A 384 15.16 -10.55 -13.04
N GLU A 385 15.91 -9.55 -13.47
CA GLU A 385 15.99 -8.25 -12.82
C GLU A 385 15.79 -7.15 -13.86
N LEU A 386 15.03 -6.12 -13.50
CA LEU A 386 14.78 -4.94 -14.32
C LEU A 386 15.37 -3.71 -13.65
N TYR A 387 16.18 -2.99 -14.41
CA TYR A 387 16.76 -1.70 -14.03
C TYR A 387 16.16 -0.55 -14.85
N ASP A 388 15.59 -0.86 -16.01
CA ASP A 388 14.92 0.08 -16.91
C ASP A 388 13.43 0.19 -16.64
N GLY A 389 12.80 1.29 -17.09
CA GLY A 389 11.36 1.50 -17.00
C GLY A 389 10.82 1.84 -15.60
N LEU A 390 11.63 1.71 -14.55
CA LEU A 390 11.24 1.99 -13.15
C LEU A 390 10.67 3.40 -12.93
N PRO A 391 11.18 4.48 -13.55
CA PRO A 391 10.63 5.82 -13.33
C PRO A 391 9.15 5.96 -13.73
N PHE A 392 8.63 5.08 -14.60
CA PHE A 392 7.22 5.09 -14.97
C PHE A 392 6.29 4.60 -13.85
N PHE A 393 6.83 3.87 -12.87
CA PHE A 393 6.13 3.29 -11.72
C PHE A 393 6.55 3.99 -10.43
N ASN A 394 6.19 5.27 -10.29
CA ASN A 394 6.59 6.11 -9.16
C ASN A 394 5.43 6.52 -8.24
N GLU A 395 4.33 5.77 -8.24
CA GLU A 395 3.16 5.97 -7.38
C GLU A 395 2.71 4.65 -6.75
N LYS A 396 1.71 4.68 -5.86
CA LYS A 396 1.15 3.45 -5.29
C LYS A 396 0.43 2.66 -6.37
N CYS A 397 0.54 1.34 -6.32
CA CYS A 397 -0.21 0.42 -7.15
C CYS A 397 -1.12 -0.46 -6.30
N PHE A 398 -2.24 -0.88 -6.87
CA PHE A 398 -3.15 -1.86 -6.29
C PHE A 398 -3.04 -3.20 -7.03
N ILE A 399 -3.48 -4.27 -6.40
CA ILE A 399 -3.40 -5.64 -6.93
C ILE A 399 -4.60 -5.90 -7.82
N ILE A 400 -4.38 -6.55 -8.97
CA ILE A 400 -5.41 -7.05 -9.88
C ILE A 400 -5.19 -8.53 -10.12
N PHE A 401 -6.24 -9.32 -9.90
CA PHE A 401 -6.33 -10.73 -10.28
C PHE A 401 -7.46 -10.96 -11.28
N GLY A 402 -7.26 -11.80 -12.27
CA GLY A 402 -8.27 -12.10 -13.27
C GLY A 402 -7.81 -13.12 -14.30
N VAL A 403 -8.74 -13.58 -15.13
CA VAL A 403 -8.43 -14.41 -16.31
C VAL A 403 -9.13 -13.81 -17.51
N THR A 404 -8.37 -13.29 -18.46
CA THR A 404 -8.90 -12.77 -19.73
C THR A 404 -8.73 -13.78 -20.85
N VAL A 405 -9.31 -13.46 -22.01
CA VAL A 405 -9.24 -14.27 -23.21
C VAL A 405 -8.82 -13.41 -24.39
N GLY A 406 -7.79 -13.84 -25.10
CA GLY A 406 -7.21 -13.06 -26.17
C GLY A 406 -6.49 -11.81 -25.67
N GLY A 407 -6.69 -10.70 -26.37
CA GLY A 407 -5.95 -9.46 -26.16
C GLY A 407 -4.79 -9.32 -27.14
N PHE A 408 -4.73 -8.19 -27.86
CA PHE A 408 -3.74 -8.00 -28.93
C PHE A 408 -2.29 -8.06 -28.44
N LEU A 409 -2.04 -7.57 -27.22
CA LEU A 409 -0.72 -7.57 -26.60
C LEU A 409 -0.33 -8.97 -26.10
N ASN A 410 -1.32 -9.74 -25.68
CA ASN A 410 -1.13 -11.07 -25.10
C ASN A 410 -0.85 -12.10 -26.20
N PHE A 411 -1.57 -11.98 -27.32
CA PHE A 411 -1.50 -12.83 -28.52
C PHE A 411 -1.31 -11.99 -29.81
N ASP A 412 -0.11 -11.44 -29.96
CA ASP A 412 0.24 -10.55 -31.06
C ASP A 412 0.32 -11.27 -32.42
N ASP A 413 -0.36 -10.72 -33.44
CA ASP A 413 -0.28 -11.15 -34.85
C ASP A 413 1.14 -11.05 -35.43
N SER A 414 1.97 -10.16 -34.89
CA SER A 414 3.37 -10.01 -35.30
C SER A 414 4.18 -11.27 -34.94
N LEU A 415 3.86 -11.92 -33.82
CA LEU A 415 4.56 -13.10 -33.30
C LEU A 415 4.02 -14.41 -33.86
N LEU A 416 2.72 -14.50 -34.13
CA LEU A 416 2.02 -15.74 -34.49
C LEU A 416 1.81 -15.88 -36.01
N ALA A 417 1.94 -17.09 -36.54
CA ALA A 417 1.56 -17.37 -37.93
C ALA A 417 0.04 -17.14 -38.16
N LYS A 418 -0.32 -16.77 -39.39
CA LYS A 418 -1.64 -16.22 -39.76
C LYS A 418 -2.84 -17.10 -39.36
N ASP A 419 -2.65 -18.42 -39.31
CA ASP A 419 -3.74 -19.39 -39.09
C ASP A 419 -3.66 -20.08 -37.72
N VAL A 420 -2.78 -19.61 -36.82
CA VAL A 420 -2.62 -20.18 -35.49
C VAL A 420 -3.74 -19.74 -34.55
N LYS A 421 -4.12 -18.46 -34.58
CA LYS A 421 -5.23 -17.94 -33.75
C LYS A 421 -6.51 -17.74 -34.57
N PRO A 422 -7.70 -17.96 -33.98
CA PRO A 422 -8.97 -17.96 -34.70
C PRO A 422 -9.56 -16.55 -34.98
N TYR A 423 -8.83 -15.49 -34.64
CA TYR A 423 -9.22 -14.09 -34.83
C TYR A 423 -7.97 -13.29 -35.12
N LYS A 424 -8.11 -12.06 -35.63
CA LYS A 424 -7.00 -11.13 -35.80
C LYS A 424 -7.22 -9.87 -35.00
N ASN A 425 -6.12 -9.28 -34.54
CA ASN A 425 -6.15 -8.05 -33.78
C ASN A 425 -6.72 -6.93 -34.64
N ARG A 426 -7.49 -6.05 -34.01
CA ARG A 426 -8.16 -4.89 -34.59
C ARG A 426 -9.18 -5.19 -35.70
N GLU A 427 -9.56 -6.45 -35.91
CA GLU A 427 -10.64 -6.78 -36.85
C GLU A 427 -12.02 -6.63 -36.18
N PRO A 428 -12.99 -5.90 -36.78
CA PRO A 428 -14.33 -5.70 -36.20
C PRO A 428 -15.12 -6.99 -35.90
N ARG A 429 -14.73 -8.11 -36.54
CA ARG A 429 -15.36 -9.43 -36.39
C ARG A 429 -14.58 -10.37 -35.46
N ALA A 430 -13.56 -9.90 -34.75
CA ALA A 430 -12.69 -10.76 -33.94
C ALA A 430 -13.47 -11.66 -32.98
N ALA A 431 -14.45 -11.12 -32.23
CA ALA A 431 -15.28 -11.91 -31.31
C ALA A 431 -16.13 -12.96 -32.03
N LEU A 432 -16.75 -12.60 -33.17
CA LEU A 432 -17.51 -13.53 -33.99
C LEU A 432 -16.63 -14.65 -34.54
N SER A 433 -15.44 -14.29 -35.06
CA SER A 433 -14.48 -15.25 -35.60
C SER A 433 -14.00 -16.22 -34.52
N PHE A 434 -13.66 -15.70 -33.33
CA PHE A 434 -13.31 -16.50 -32.17
C PHE A 434 -14.41 -17.49 -31.80
N TRP A 435 -15.66 -17.05 -31.73
CA TRP A 435 -16.80 -17.91 -31.43
C TRP A 435 -17.06 -18.99 -32.48
N GLN A 436 -16.96 -18.63 -33.76
CA GLN A 436 -17.19 -19.56 -34.89
C GLN A 436 -16.17 -20.70 -34.91
N HIS A 437 -14.95 -20.46 -34.44
CA HIS A 437 -13.88 -21.46 -34.38
C HIS A 437 -13.77 -22.14 -33.01
N ARG A 438 -14.80 -22.09 -32.17
CA ARG A 438 -14.78 -22.70 -30.83
C ARG A 438 -14.50 -24.18 -30.82
N ASP A 439 -14.81 -24.90 -31.89
CA ASP A 439 -14.52 -26.33 -31.99
C ASP A 439 -13.01 -26.62 -31.93
N ALA A 440 -12.15 -25.63 -32.26
CA ALA A 440 -10.71 -25.74 -32.17
C ALA A 440 -10.15 -25.49 -30.77
N TRP A 441 -10.71 -24.54 -30.02
CA TRP A 441 -10.14 -24.10 -28.73
C TRP A 441 -10.96 -24.49 -27.50
N ALA A 442 -12.29 -24.58 -27.60
CA ALA A 442 -13.16 -24.92 -26.48
C ALA A 442 -12.85 -26.28 -25.85
N PRO A 443 -12.50 -27.35 -26.61
CA PRO A 443 -12.12 -28.63 -26.03
C PRO A 443 -10.84 -28.58 -25.19
N THR A 444 -10.01 -27.55 -25.35
CA THR A 444 -8.81 -27.36 -24.53
C THR A 444 -9.14 -26.81 -23.14
N TRP A 445 -10.36 -26.33 -22.94
CA TRP A 445 -10.81 -25.78 -21.66
C TRP A 445 -11.48 -26.86 -20.81
N GLY A 446 -11.32 -26.75 -19.50
CA GLY A 446 -11.86 -27.72 -18.55
C GLY A 446 -11.58 -27.30 -17.11
N ARG A 447 -11.46 -28.29 -16.21
CA ARG A 447 -11.20 -28.03 -14.77
C ARG A 447 -9.91 -27.23 -14.54
N HIS A 448 -8.91 -27.39 -15.40
CA HIS A 448 -7.62 -26.69 -15.31
C HIS A 448 -7.63 -25.29 -15.95
N SER A 449 -8.76 -24.83 -16.50
CA SER A 449 -8.88 -23.47 -17.03
C SER A 449 -9.08 -22.42 -15.96
N ALA A 450 -9.36 -22.84 -14.73
CA ALA A 450 -9.37 -21.95 -13.59
C ALA A 450 -7.94 -21.49 -13.26
N MET A 451 -7.77 -20.19 -13.04
CA MET A 451 -6.65 -19.71 -12.23
C MET A 451 -7.02 -19.93 -10.77
N VAL A 452 -6.13 -20.54 -10.00
CA VAL A 452 -6.36 -20.87 -8.59
C VAL A 452 -5.29 -20.19 -7.76
N ILE A 453 -5.68 -19.37 -6.78
CA ILE A 453 -4.77 -18.64 -5.90
C ILE A 453 -4.97 -19.14 -4.49
N ASP A 454 -3.90 -19.66 -3.88
CA ASP A 454 -3.88 -20.11 -2.49
C ASP A 454 -3.71 -18.91 -1.54
N TYR A 455 -2.73 -18.05 -1.82
CA TYR A 455 -2.58 -16.81 -1.06
C TYR A 455 -1.89 -15.70 -1.86
N VAL A 456 -2.06 -14.49 -1.35
CA VAL A 456 -1.23 -13.33 -1.68
C VAL A 456 -0.67 -12.72 -0.40
N ARG A 457 0.62 -12.40 -0.41
CA ARG A 457 1.31 -11.71 0.68
C ARG A 457 2.13 -10.56 0.13
N VAL A 458 2.09 -9.42 0.82
CA VAL A 458 2.92 -8.26 0.51
C VAL A 458 3.74 -7.88 1.73
N TYR A 459 5.04 -7.77 1.54
CA TYR A 459 5.99 -7.36 2.56
C TYR A 459 6.59 -6.01 2.23
N ALA A 460 6.86 -5.22 3.27
CA ALA A 460 7.58 -3.97 3.14
C ALA A 460 9.09 -4.22 2.88
N GLU A 461 9.69 -3.41 2.02
CA GLU A 461 11.11 -3.46 1.63
C GLU A 461 11.81 -2.14 1.94
#